data_AF-A0A9N9H285-F1
#
_entry.id   AF-A0A9N9H285-F1
#
_cell.length_a   1.000
_cell.length_b   1.000
_cell.length_c   1.000
_cell.angle_alpha   90.00
_cell.angle_beta   90.00
_cell.angle_gamma   90.00
#
_symmetry.space_group_name_H-M   'P 1'
#
loop_
_entity.id
_entity.type
_entity.pdbx_description
1 polymer ?
#
loop_
_entity_poly.entity_id
_entity_poly.type
_entity_poly.pdbx_seq_one_letter_code
_entity_poly.pdbx_strand_id
1 'polypeptide(L)'
;MDSLPAADQLPTSMRGFTPEQLAEVAKWRNQPIALVLQLKGYKLLEHNFTYRDYEMCEIICLILIDLYIFELLYRPVMRLPLIAHHFTTIGLVIYGTYIIKECQNLDLFTLALILLFQASTEQLTFLGLFFYRIKPSWSSPTLFFAAVQVFIVKFATLIWCYVFWGKYLLPNKDGKAIVTGFNVVFPIGGLILFGTQLWSTYVVWVIAKKAHQNTNANAQRHDVSEKKLEEGADNSSHPIDSNNASTIVN
;
A
#
# COMPACT_ATOMS: atom_id res chain seq x y z
N MET A 1 3.49 -14.78 24.04
CA MET A 1 2.26 -14.68 23.24
C MET A 1 1.22 -14.07 24.15
N ASP A 2 1.03 -12.76 24.06
CA ASP A 2 -0.06 -12.11 24.80
C ASP A 2 -1.36 -12.47 24.10
N SER A 3 -2.29 -13.07 24.84
CA SER A 3 -3.63 -13.36 24.35
C SER A 3 -4.27 -12.07 23.87
N LEU A 4 -4.82 -12.08 22.65
CA LEU A 4 -5.64 -10.97 22.14
C LEU A 4 -6.68 -10.58 23.20
N PRO A 5 -6.88 -9.28 23.48
CA PRO A 5 -7.84 -8.84 24.46
C PRO A 5 -9.24 -9.37 24.10
N ALA A 6 -9.96 -9.85 25.11
CA ALA A 6 -11.32 -10.35 24.93
C ALA A 6 -12.22 -9.26 24.34
N ALA A 7 -13.19 -9.64 23.50
CA ALA A 7 -13.96 -8.72 22.66
C ALA A 7 -14.74 -7.65 23.46
N ASP A 8 -14.98 -7.90 24.74
CA ASP A 8 -15.60 -7.02 25.72
C ASP A 8 -14.66 -5.90 26.22
N GLN A 9 -13.34 -6.09 26.13
CA GLN A 9 -12.31 -5.11 26.48
C GLN A 9 -11.98 -4.11 25.35
N LEU A 10 -12.52 -4.32 24.16
CA LEU A 10 -12.34 -3.39 23.04
C LEU A 10 -13.17 -2.11 23.24
N PRO A 11 -12.63 -0.94 22.83
CA PRO A 11 -13.38 0.31 22.82
C PRO A 11 -14.73 0.13 22.12
N THR A 12 -15.78 0.83 22.58
CA THR A 12 -17.13 0.68 22.04
C THR A 12 -17.20 0.95 20.53
N SER A 13 -16.29 1.77 20.00
CA SER A 13 -16.12 2.04 18.56
C SER A 13 -15.52 0.88 17.74
N MET A 14 -14.94 -0.13 18.40
CA MET A 14 -14.36 -1.31 17.77
C MET A 14 -15.23 -2.58 17.94
N ARG A 15 -16.37 -2.50 18.64
CA ARG A 15 -17.32 -3.62 18.74
C ARG A 15 -18.04 -3.80 17.40
N GLY A 16 -17.77 -4.91 16.73
CA GLY A 16 -18.33 -5.24 15.41
C GLY A 16 -17.28 -5.53 14.33
N PHE A 17 -16.00 -5.27 14.62
CA PHE A 17 -14.91 -5.68 13.74
C PHE A 17 -14.61 -7.18 13.90
N THR A 18 -14.43 -7.88 12.78
CA THR A 18 -13.96 -9.27 12.80
C THR A 18 -12.52 -9.32 13.33
N PRO A 19 -12.06 -10.47 13.87
CA PRO A 19 -10.66 -10.64 14.29
C PRO A 19 -9.65 -10.27 13.19
N GLU A 20 -9.99 -10.53 11.93
CA GLU A 20 -9.19 -10.14 10.76
C GLU A 20 -9.08 -8.62 10.61
N GLN A 21 -10.19 -7.89 10.84
CA GLN A 21 -10.19 -6.44 10.78
C GLN A 21 -9.44 -5.83 11.98
N LEU A 22 -9.49 -6.44 13.16
CA LEU A 22 -8.71 -6.02 14.32
C LEU A 22 -7.21 -6.24 14.10
N ALA A 23 -6.82 -7.37 13.50
CA ALA A 23 -5.44 -7.62 13.08
C ALA A 23 -4.96 -6.61 12.03
N GLU A 24 -5.83 -6.22 11.08
CA GLU A 24 -5.54 -5.11 10.17
C GLU A 24 -5.34 -3.80 10.95
N VAL A 25 -6.24 -3.42 11.86
CA VAL A 25 -6.10 -2.18 12.66
C VAL A 25 -4.81 -2.17 13.48
N ALA A 26 -4.39 -3.31 14.03
CA ALA A 26 -3.09 -3.43 14.70
C ALA A 26 -1.91 -3.21 13.73
N LYS A 27 -1.99 -3.76 12.50
CA LYS A 27 -1.02 -3.49 11.41
C LYS A 27 -0.95 -1.99 11.09
N TRP A 28 -2.08 -1.29 11.12
CA TRP A 28 -2.18 0.15 10.84
C TRP A 28 -1.54 1.06 11.89
N ARG A 29 -1.47 0.63 13.16
CA ARG A 29 -0.90 1.46 14.23
C ARG A 29 0.58 1.78 14.02
N ASN A 30 1.33 0.84 13.46
CA ASN A 30 2.78 0.96 13.35
C ASN A 30 3.24 1.66 12.06
N GLN A 31 2.36 1.77 11.05
CA GLN A 31 2.71 2.36 9.75
C GLN A 31 3.02 3.87 9.80
N PRO A 32 2.15 4.73 10.39
CA PRO A 32 2.43 6.17 10.50
C PRO A 32 3.70 6.49 11.28
N ILE A 33 4.03 5.65 12.29
CA ILE A 33 5.25 5.80 13.09
C ILE A 33 6.48 5.60 12.20
N ALA A 34 6.49 4.53 11.39
CA ALA A 34 7.58 4.29 10.45
C ALA A 34 7.72 5.43 9.43
N LEU A 35 6.61 5.97 8.91
CA LEU A 35 6.63 7.09 7.97
C LEU A 35 7.19 8.37 8.60
N VAL A 36 6.77 8.71 9.82
CA VAL A 36 7.27 9.89 10.55
C VAL A 36 8.77 9.75 10.86
N LEU A 37 9.21 8.56 11.25
CA LEU A 37 10.63 8.28 11.50
C LEU A 37 11.46 8.42 10.21
N GLN A 38 10.92 8.01 9.07
CA GLN A 38 11.59 8.15 7.76
C GLN A 38 11.60 9.58 7.24
N LEU A 39 10.53 10.35 7.46
CA LEU A 39 10.51 11.78 7.16
C LEU A 39 11.57 12.48 8.00
N LYS A 40 11.73 12.17 9.29
CA LYS A 40 12.87 12.70 10.06
C LYS A 40 14.22 12.28 9.48
N GLY A 41 14.27 11.10 8.86
CA GLY A 41 15.40 10.60 8.09
C GLY A 41 15.72 11.39 6.80
N TYR A 42 14.88 12.30 6.29
CA TYR A 42 15.23 13.08 5.09
C TYR A 42 16.48 13.96 5.32
N LYS A 43 16.68 14.42 6.57
CA LYS A 43 17.89 15.19 6.96
C LYS A 43 19.18 14.39 6.75
N LEU A 44 19.05 13.07 6.71
CA LEU A 44 20.14 12.16 6.39
C LEU A 44 20.55 12.24 4.91
N LEU A 45 19.79 12.91 4.04
CA LEU A 45 20.24 13.14 2.66
C LEU A 45 21.22 14.31 2.53
N GLU A 46 21.45 15.10 3.59
CA GLU A 46 22.34 16.28 3.57
C GLU A 46 23.84 15.93 3.71
N HIS A 47 24.22 14.65 3.62
CA HIS A 47 25.59 14.13 3.73
C HIS A 47 26.35 14.49 5.03
N ASN A 48 25.69 15.09 6.01
CA ASN A 48 26.24 15.41 7.33
C ASN A 48 25.73 14.41 8.36
N PHE A 49 26.33 13.21 8.37
CA PHE A 49 25.88 12.12 9.23
C PHE A 49 26.57 12.14 10.59
N THR A 50 25.77 12.01 11.64
CA THR A 50 26.23 11.76 13.00
C THR A 50 26.09 10.27 13.35
N TYR A 51 26.80 9.80 14.38
CA TYR A 51 26.64 8.42 14.85
C TYR A 51 25.19 8.06 15.23
N ARG A 52 24.44 9.03 15.79
CA ARG A 52 23.03 8.85 16.12
C ARG A 52 22.16 8.55 14.89
N ASP A 53 22.54 9.08 13.74
CA ASP A 53 21.81 8.86 12.50
C ASP A 53 21.92 7.41 12.01
N TYR A 54 23.08 6.78 12.23
CA TYR A 54 23.27 5.36 11.98
C TYR A 54 22.40 4.50 12.90
N GLU A 55 22.37 4.79 14.20
CA GLU A 55 21.53 4.09 15.17
C GLU A 55 20.03 4.21 14.81
N MET A 56 19.60 5.42 14.44
CA MET A 56 18.22 5.65 14.00
C MET A 56 17.88 4.88 12.72
N CYS A 57 18.78 4.86 11.74
CA CYS A 57 18.59 4.10 10.51
C CYS A 57 18.50 2.59 10.79
N GLU A 58 19.32 2.07 11.69
CA GLU A 58 19.27 0.67 12.11
C GLU A 58 17.92 0.33 12.74
N ILE A 59 17.43 1.16 13.67
CA ILE A 59 16.12 0.98 14.29
C ILE A 59 15.02 0.98 13.23
N ILE A 60 15.07 1.90 12.25
CA ILE A 60 14.08 1.96 11.18
C ILE A 60 14.15 0.70 10.30
N CYS A 61 15.34 0.20 9.97
CA CYS A 61 15.52 -1.05 9.22
C CYS A 61 14.94 -2.26 9.98
N LEU A 62 15.15 -2.34 11.30
CA LEU A 62 14.60 -3.40 12.15
C LEU A 62 13.07 -3.35 12.20
N ILE A 63 12.49 -2.15 12.36
CA ILE A 63 11.03 -1.96 12.31
C ILE A 63 10.48 -2.40 10.94
N LEU A 64 11.18 -2.08 9.85
CA LEU A 64 10.77 -2.51 8.52
C LEU A 64 10.80 -4.03 8.39
N ILE A 65 11.90 -4.67 8.79
CA ILE A 65 12.00 -6.14 8.79
C ILE A 65 10.86 -6.76 9.60
N ASP A 66 10.57 -6.23 10.79
CA ASP A 66 9.47 -6.70 11.64
C ASP A 66 8.11 -6.58 10.93
N LEU A 67 7.82 -5.44 10.29
CA LEU A 67 6.59 -5.26 9.51
C LEU A 67 6.46 -6.26 8.36
N TYR A 68 7.56 -6.54 7.67
CA TYR A 68 7.60 -7.48 6.54
C TYR A 68 7.44 -8.94 7.02
N ILE A 69 8.08 -9.33 8.13
CA ILE A 69 7.93 -10.65 8.76
C ILE A 69 6.51 -10.81 9.30
N PHE A 70 5.98 -9.79 9.99
CA PHE A 70 4.62 -9.79 10.50
C PHE A 70 3.62 -10.04 9.37
N GLU A 71 3.77 -9.35 8.24
CA GLU A 71 2.89 -9.59 7.08
C GLU A 71 3.05 -11.00 6.50
N LEU A 72 4.25 -11.57 6.46
CA LEU A 72 4.45 -12.96 6.04
C LEU A 72 3.79 -13.97 6.99
N LEU A 73 3.85 -13.74 8.31
CA LEU A 73 3.32 -14.66 9.31
C LEU A 73 1.80 -14.61 9.44
N TYR A 74 1.23 -13.41 9.42
CA TYR A 74 -0.20 -13.20 9.72
C TYR A 74 -1.09 -13.12 8.49
N ARG A 75 -0.52 -13.18 7.27
CA ARG A 75 -1.31 -13.21 6.04
C ARG A 75 -1.47 -14.65 5.52
N PRO A 76 -2.63 -15.29 5.73
CA PRO A 76 -2.80 -16.72 5.46
C PRO A 76 -2.71 -17.10 3.98
N VAL A 77 -3.04 -16.15 3.09
CA VAL A 77 -2.96 -16.35 1.64
C VAL A 77 -2.17 -15.20 1.03
N MET A 78 -0.95 -15.50 0.60
CA MET A 78 -0.10 -14.55 -0.09
C MET A 78 0.22 -15.07 -1.50
N ARG A 79 0.10 -14.19 -2.50
CA ARG A 79 0.49 -14.52 -3.87
C ARG A 79 2.02 -14.55 -3.97
N LEU A 80 2.55 -15.47 -4.77
CA LEU A 80 3.99 -15.67 -4.94
C LEU A 80 4.80 -14.38 -5.22
N PRO A 81 4.35 -13.43 -6.07
CA PRO A 81 5.10 -12.20 -6.29
C PRO A 81 5.27 -11.35 -5.02
N LEU A 82 4.27 -11.35 -4.13
CA LEU A 82 4.36 -10.61 -2.88
C LEU A 82 5.31 -11.33 -1.90
N ILE A 83 5.28 -12.67 -1.86
CA ILE A 83 6.24 -13.46 -1.06
C ILE A 83 7.67 -13.16 -1.51
N ALA A 84 7.93 -13.23 -2.82
CA ALA A 84 9.24 -12.92 -3.39
C ALA A 84 9.69 -11.50 -3.04
N HIS A 85 8.78 -10.52 -3.17
CA HIS A 85 9.02 -9.15 -2.74
C HIS A 85 9.46 -9.09 -1.26
N HIS A 86 8.73 -9.71 -0.35
CA HIS A 86 9.07 -9.64 1.08
C HIS A 86 10.44 -10.25 1.39
N PHE A 87 10.73 -11.44 0.85
CA PHE A 87 12.04 -12.09 1.06
C PHE A 87 13.19 -11.27 0.47
N THR A 88 13.02 -10.71 -0.73
CA THR A 88 14.05 -9.86 -1.35
C THR A 88 14.25 -8.58 -0.55
N THR A 89 13.19 -7.92 -0.10
CA THR A 89 13.31 -6.70 0.72
C THR A 89 14.01 -6.99 2.04
N ILE A 90 13.59 -8.03 2.78
CA ILE A 90 14.24 -8.42 4.05
C ILE A 90 15.73 -8.73 3.82
N GLY A 91 16.04 -9.53 2.80
CA GLY A 91 17.43 -9.90 2.49
C GLY A 91 18.30 -8.70 2.15
N LEU A 92 17.81 -7.78 1.32
CA LEU A 92 18.54 -6.56 0.97
C LEU A 92 18.72 -5.62 2.16
N VAL A 93 17.72 -5.49 3.03
CA VAL A 93 17.81 -4.64 4.24
C VAL A 93 18.82 -5.22 5.23
N ILE A 94 18.77 -6.52 5.51
CA ILE A 94 19.74 -7.19 6.40
C ILE A 94 21.16 -7.02 5.83
N TYR A 95 21.35 -7.31 4.54
CA TYR A 95 22.66 -7.22 3.93
C TYR A 95 23.18 -5.78 3.89
N GLY A 96 22.31 -4.82 3.55
CA GLY A 96 22.62 -3.40 3.55
C GLY A 96 23.04 -2.89 4.93
N THR A 97 22.29 -3.22 5.99
CA THR A 97 22.63 -2.84 7.37
C THR A 97 23.97 -3.44 7.80
N TYR A 98 24.25 -4.71 7.45
CA TYR A 98 25.53 -5.35 7.76
C TYR A 98 26.70 -4.63 7.06
N ILE A 99 26.55 -4.31 5.77
CA ILE A 99 27.59 -3.59 5.01
C ILE A 99 27.85 -2.19 5.56
N ILE A 100 26.79 -1.46 5.92
CA ILE A 100 26.90 -0.13 6.51
C ILE A 100 27.75 -0.17 7.78
N LYS A 101 27.54 -1.18 8.64
CA LYS A 101 28.32 -1.37 9.86
C LYS A 101 29.80 -1.68 9.58
N GLU A 102 30.06 -2.58 8.63
CA GLU A 102 31.41 -3.06 8.31
C GLU A 102 32.25 -2.07 7.49
N CYS A 103 31.60 -1.27 6.65
CA CYS A 103 32.28 -0.38 5.72
C CYS A 103 32.25 1.08 6.16
N GLN A 104 31.26 1.48 6.95
CA GLN A 104 31.03 2.88 7.36
C GLN A 104 31.09 3.87 6.18
N ASN A 105 30.72 3.41 4.99
CA ASN A 105 30.78 4.19 3.76
C ASN A 105 29.49 5.01 3.62
N LEU A 106 29.63 6.33 3.48
CA LEU A 106 28.50 7.26 3.38
C LEU A 106 27.62 6.98 2.16
N ASP A 107 28.20 6.56 1.04
CA ASP A 107 27.45 6.27 -0.19
C ASP A 107 26.54 5.05 -0.01
N LEU A 108 27.04 4.02 0.69
CA LEU A 108 26.24 2.83 1.04
C LEU A 108 25.08 3.22 1.97
N PHE A 109 25.34 4.12 2.91
CA PHE A 109 24.30 4.64 3.79
C PHE A 109 23.24 5.44 3.03
N THR A 110 23.64 6.35 2.14
CA THR A 110 22.72 7.10 1.28
C THR A 110 21.88 6.18 0.40
N LEU A 111 22.49 5.16 -0.22
CA LEU A 111 21.73 4.20 -1.02
C LEU A 111 20.68 3.45 -0.17
N ALA A 112 21.05 3.02 1.04
CA ALA A 112 20.11 2.35 1.94
C ALA A 112 18.94 3.25 2.35
N LEU A 113 19.17 4.56 2.55
CA LEU A 113 18.11 5.51 2.82
C LEU A 113 17.16 5.68 1.62
N ILE A 114 17.68 5.73 0.39
CA ILE A 114 16.84 5.79 -0.81
C ILE A 114 16.00 4.51 -0.94
N LEU A 115 16.59 3.34 -0.69
CA LEU A 115 15.86 2.07 -0.67
C LEU A 115 14.79 2.02 0.42
N LEU A 116 15.10 2.53 1.61
CA LEU A 116 14.18 2.59 2.73
C LEU A 116 12.99 3.50 2.41
N PHE A 117 13.25 4.64 1.76
CA PHE A 117 12.21 5.51 1.22
C PHE A 117 11.36 4.79 0.15
N GLN A 118 11.98 4.02 -0.76
CA GLN A 118 11.23 3.24 -1.74
C GLN A 118 10.31 2.20 -1.08
N ALA A 119 10.77 1.52 -0.03
CA ALA A 119 9.98 0.54 0.69
C ALA A 119 8.79 1.17 1.43
N SER A 120 8.93 2.39 1.94
CA SER A 120 7.86 3.05 2.69
C SER A 120 6.74 3.62 1.85
N THR A 121 6.99 3.91 0.57
CA THR A 121 5.94 4.36 -0.36
C THR A 121 4.80 3.36 -0.51
N GLU A 122 5.00 2.08 -0.13
CA GLU A 122 3.97 1.05 -0.14
C GLU A 122 2.83 1.32 0.86
N GLN A 123 3.10 2.11 1.90
CA GLN A 123 2.10 2.49 2.89
C GLN A 123 0.92 3.25 2.27
N LEU A 124 1.16 4.07 1.24
CA LEU A 124 0.08 4.76 0.52
C LEU A 124 -0.81 3.79 -0.27
N THR A 125 -0.24 2.71 -0.82
CA THR A 125 -1.03 1.66 -1.50
C THR A 125 -1.93 0.94 -0.52
N PHE A 126 -1.39 0.60 0.65
CA PHE A 126 -2.21 0.00 1.70
C PHE A 126 -3.34 0.95 2.08
N LEU A 127 -3.07 2.25 2.24
CA LEU A 127 -4.08 3.22 2.68
C LEU A 127 -5.22 3.32 1.67
N GLY A 128 -4.89 3.29 0.37
CA GLY A 128 -5.87 3.18 -0.71
C GLY A 128 -6.72 1.89 -0.62
N LEU A 129 -6.09 0.74 -0.38
CA LEU A 129 -6.79 -0.54 -0.21
C LEU A 129 -7.69 -0.56 1.03
N PHE A 130 -7.28 0.10 2.11
CA PHE A 130 -8.07 0.24 3.32
C PHE A 130 -9.35 1.03 3.06
N PHE A 131 -9.24 2.21 2.44
CA PHE A 131 -10.42 2.97 2.04
C PHE A 131 -11.28 2.17 1.07
N TYR A 132 -10.70 1.44 0.11
CA TYR A 132 -11.46 0.55 -0.75
C TYR A 132 -12.31 -0.49 0.00
N ARG A 133 -11.82 -1.02 1.14
CA ARG A 133 -12.59 -1.97 1.97
C ARG A 133 -13.71 -1.32 2.77
N ILE A 134 -13.51 -0.09 3.25
CA ILE A 134 -14.54 0.67 3.97
C ILE A 134 -15.64 1.16 3.02
N LYS A 135 -15.36 1.21 1.70
CA LYS A 135 -16.28 1.65 0.65
C LYS A 135 -16.89 3.05 0.84
N PRO A 136 -16.15 4.09 1.28
CA PRO A 136 -16.61 5.45 1.12
C PRO A 136 -16.74 5.79 -0.38
N SER A 137 -17.58 6.76 -0.72
CA SER A 137 -17.84 7.20 -2.10
C SER A 137 -16.57 7.65 -2.86
N TRP A 138 -15.55 8.10 -2.13
CA TRP A 138 -14.26 8.56 -2.64
C TRP A 138 -13.19 7.46 -2.74
N SER A 139 -13.51 6.22 -2.37
CA SER A 139 -12.55 5.10 -2.40
C SER A 139 -11.98 4.79 -3.79
N SER A 140 -12.81 4.84 -4.83
CA SER A 140 -12.39 4.56 -6.20
C SER A 140 -11.35 5.56 -6.73
N PRO A 141 -11.56 6.90 -6.66
CA PRO A 141 -10.56 7.85 -7.09
C PRO A 141 -9.29 7.83 -6.22
N THR A 142 -9.43 7.60 -4.90
CA THR A 142 -8.26 7.46 -4.01
C THR A 142 -7.41 6.25 -4.36
N LEU A 143 -8.02 5.11 -4.67
CA LEU A 143 -7.29 3.90 -5.08
C LEU A 143 -6.55 4.10 -6.41
N PHE A 144 -7.18 4.80 -7.37
CA PHE A 144 -6.57 5.12 -8.65
C PHE A 144 -5.38 6.07 -8.49
N PHE A 145 -5.57 7.15 -7.72
CA PHE A 145 -4.50 8.09 -7.40
C PHE A 145 -3.33 7.40 -6.69
N ALA A 146 -3.61 6.56 -5.69
CA ALA A 146 -2.59 5.79 -5.00
C ALA A 146 -1.81 4.88 -5.95
N ALA A 147 -2.48 4.17 -6.86
CA ALA A 147 -1.81 3.31 -7.85
C ALA A 147 -0.86 4.10 -8.76
N VAL A 148 -1.32 5.24 -9.30
CA VAL A 148 -0.52 6.10 -10.19
C VAL A 148 0.65 6.73 -9.44
N GLN A 149 0.41 7.29 -8.26
CA GLN A 149 1.44 7.94 -7.45
C GLN A 149 2.52 6.93 -7.06
N VAL A 150 2.14 5.73 -6.61
CA VAL A 150 3.07 4.68 -6.22
C VAL A 150 3.91 4.24 -7.41
N PHE A 151 3.29 4.08 -8.59
CA PHE A 151 4.02 3.75 -9.82
C PHE A 151 5.09 4.80 -10.15
N ILE A 152 4.71 6.08 -10.22
CA ILE A 152 5.60 7.17 -10.59
C ILE A 152 6.73 7.30 -9.57
N VAL A 153 6.42 7.31 -8.28
CA VAL A 153 7.41 7.49 -7.22
C VAL A 153 8.35 6.29 -7.14
N LYS A 154 7.84 5.06 -7.23
CA LYS A 154 8.72 3.87 -7.22
C LYS A 154 9.61 3.79 -8.45
N PHE A 155 9.09 4.14 -9.62
CA PHE A 155 9.88 4.16 -10.84
C PHE A 155 10.99 5.22 -10.76
N ALA A 156 10.66 6.44 -10.34
CA ALA A 156 11.63 7.52 -10.19
C ALA A 156 12.71 7.21 -9.13
N THR A 157 12.31 6.70 -7.96
CA THR A 157 13.24 6.33 -6.88
C THR A 157 14.11 5.15 -7.26
N LEU A 158 13.61 4.18 -8.03
CA LEU A 158 14.41 3.08 -8.55
C LEU A 158 15.48 3.57 -9.53
N ILE A 159 15.11 4.44 -10.48
CA ILE A 159 16.09 5.05 -11.40
C ILE A 159 17.16 5.77 -10.58
N TRP A 160 16.76 6.54 -9.57
CA TRP A 160 17.70 7.23 -8.70
C TRP A 160 18.64 6.24 -7.98
N CYS A 161 18.12 5.14 -7.43
CA CYS A 161 18.90 4.06 -6.84
C CYS A 161 19.97 3.51 -7.81
N TYR A 162 19.60 3.18 -9.06
CA TYR A 162 20.55 2.64 -10.03
C TYR A 162 21.56 3.66 -10.52
N VAL A 163 21.16 4.91 -10.73
CA VAL A 163 22.08 6.01 -11.10
C VAL A 163 23.07 6.26 -9.97
N PHE A 164 22.60 6.31 -8.72
CA PHE A 164 23.44 6.51 -7.54
C PHE A 164 24.41 5.34 -7.37
N TRP A 165 23.91 4.10 -7.43
CA TRP A 165 24.73 2.89 -7.36
C TRP A 165 25.80 2.86 -8.46
N GLY A 166 25.43 3.10 -9.72
CA GLY A 166 26.36 3.09 -10.85
C GLY A 166 27.43 4.19 -10.78
N LYS A 167 27.10 5.35 -10.21
CA LYS A 167 28.02 6.50 -10.12
C LYS A 167 28.94 6.43 -8.90
N TYR A 168 28.44 5.99 -7.75
CA TYR A 168 29.16 6.12 -6.47
C TYR A 168 29.64 4.78 -5.89
N LEU A 169 28.94 3.67 -6.15
CA LEU A 169 29.25 2.37 -5.52
C LEU A 169 29.93 1.38 -6.47
N LEU A 170 29.56 1.40 -7.75
CA LEU A 170 30.17 0.52 -8.75
C LEU A 170 31.65 0.84 -9.01
N PRO A 171 32.08 2.12 -9.10
CA PRO A 171 33.50 2.45 -9.28
C PRO A 171 34.31 2.22 -8.00
N ASN A 172 33.66 2.26 -6.83
CA ASN A 172 34.31 2.21 -5.53
C ASN A 172 34.65 0.76 -5.17
N LYS A 173 35.78 0.29 -5.71
CA LYS A 173 36.34 -1.02 -5.42
C LYS A 173 37.17 -0.96 -4.15
N ASP A 174 36.52 -0.75 -3.00
CA ASP A 174 37.16 -0.82 -1.66
C ASP A 174 37.83 -2.19 -1.39
N GLY A 175 37.78 -3.14 -2.33
CA GLY A 175 38.46 -4.44 -2.29
C GLY A 175 37.82 -5.44 -1.34
N LYS A 176 36.93 -4.98 -0.45
CA LYS A 176 36.20 -5.84 0.49
C LYS A 176 35.21 -6.72 -0.28
N ALA A 177 35.34 -8.03 -0.11
CA ALA A 177 34.46 -9.03 -0.73
C ALA A 177 32.98 -8.78 -0.46
N ILE A 178 32.66 -8.21 0.71
CA ILE A 178 31.30 -7.86 1.11
C ILE A 178 30.67 -6.78 0.20
N VAL A 179 31.44 -5.78 -0.23
CA VAL A 179 30.99 -4.71 -1.14
C VAL A 179 30.85 -5.25 -2.56
N THR A 180 31.77 -6.14 -2.98
CA THR A 180 31.65 -6.85 -4.26
C THR A 180 30.40 -7.71 -4.31
N GLY A 181 30.10 -8.46 -3.24
CA GLY A 181 28.88 -9.24 -3.13
C GLY A 181 27.63 -8.37 -3.21
N PHE A 182 27.62 -7.22 -2.56
CA PHE A 182 26.52 -6.25 -2.66
C PHE A 182 26.32 -5.72 -4.07
N ASN A 183 27.39 -5.39 -4.78
CA ASN A 183 27.32 -4.94 -6.17
C ASN A 183 26.74 -5.99 -7.13
N VAL A 184 26.68 -7.26 -6.73
CA VAL A 184 25.98 -8.33 -7.47
C VAL A 184 24.56 -8.51 -6.96
N VAL A 185 24.36 -8.59 -5.64
CA VAL A 185 23.06 -8.87 -5.02
C VAL A 185 22.09 -7.70 -5.21
N PHE A 186 22.56 -6.46 -5.07
CA PHE A 186 21.74 -5.26 -5.19
C PHE A 186 21.04 -5.15 -6.56
N PRO A 187 21.71 -5.21 -7.73
CA PRO A 187 21.02 -5.07 -9.00
C PRO A 187 20.06 -6.23 -9.29
N ILE A 188 20.38 -7.46 -8.85
CA ILE A 188 19.49 -8.62 -9.01
C ILE A 188 18.23 -8.44 -8.13
N GLY A 189 18.43 -8.12 -6.85
CA GLY A 189 17.34 -7.86 -5.92
C GLY A 189 16.49 -6.67 -6.34
N GLY A 190 17.11 -5.60 -6.83
CA GLY A 190 16.44 -4.43 -7.37
C GLY A 190 15.52 -4.75 -8.56
N LEU A 191 15.95 -5.63 -9.48
CA LEU A 191 15.11 -6.09 -10.59
C LEU A 191 13.94 -6.96 -10.12
N ILE A 192 14.15 -7.83 -9.14
CA ILE A 192 13.07 -8.64 -8.54
C ILE A 192 12.05 -7.73 -7.84
N LEU A 193 12.52 -6.76 -7.05
CA LEU A 193 11.66 -5.78 -6.39
C LEU A 193 10.89 -4.95 -7.41
N PHE A 194 11.53 -4.55 -8.50
CA PHE A 194 10.86 -3.81 -9.56
C PHE A 194 9.77 -4.62 -10.24
N GLY A 195 10.07 -5.85 -10.66
CA GLY A 195 9.09 -6.72 -11.32
C GLY A 195 7.89 -7.03 -10.42
N THR A 196 8.13 -7.30 -9.14
CA THR A 196 7.05 -7.53 -8.16
C THR A 196 6.22 -6.27 -7.89
N GLN A 197 6.84 -5.09 -7.87
CA GLN A 197 6.14 -3.81 -7.71
C GLN A 197 5.31 -3.42 -8.95
N LEU A 198 5.83 -3.67 -10.16
CA LEU A 198 5.06 -3.50 -11.40
C LEU A 198 3.80 -4.37 -11.39
N TRP A 199 3.96 -5.64 -11.00
CA TRP A 199 2.84 -6.56 -10.85
C TRP A 199 1.81 -6.05 -9.82
N SER A 200 2.28 -5.60 -8.65
CA SER A 200 1.40 -5.05 -7.61
C SER A 200 0.60 -3.85 -8.11
N THR A 201 1.27 -2.89 -8.75
CA THR A 201 0.64 -1.71 -9.35
C THR A 201 -0.42 -2.10 -10.38
N TYR A 202 -0.10 -3.04 -11.26
CA TYR A 202 -1.04 -3.56 -12.25
C TYR A 202 -2.29 -4.18 -11.60
N VAL A 203 -2.12 -4.99 -10.55
CA VAL A 203 -3.25 -5.57 -9.82
C VAL A 203 -4.12 -4.49 -9.19
N VAL A 204 -3.53 -3.49 -8.53
CA VAL A 204 -4.29 -2.38 -7.92
C VAL A 204 -5.04 -1.58 -8.97
N TRP A 205 -4.41 -1.31 -10.12
CA TRP A 205 -5.05 -0.64 -11.25
C TRP A 205 -6.27 -1.42 -11.76
N VAL A 206 -6.15 -2.74 -11.93
CA VAL A 206 -7.28 -3.59 -12.35
C VAL A 206 -8.40 -3.58 -11.32
N ILE A 207 -8.09 -3.59 -10.02
CA ILE A 207 -9.09 -3.47 -8.94
C ILE A 207 -9.79 -2.11 -9.01
N ALA A 208 -9.04 -1.01 -9.16
CA ALA A 208 -9.59 0.34 -9.27
C ALA A 208 -10.52 0.48 -10.48
N LYS A 209 -10.14 -0.05 -11.65
CA LYS A 209 -10.98 -0.04 -12.85
C LYS A 209 -12.31 -0.79 -12.64
N LYS A 210 -12.26 -1.98 -12.03
CA LYS A 210 -13.46 -2.76 -11.71
C LYS A 210 -14.36 -2.06 -10.69
N ALA A 211 -13.76 -1.43 -9.68
CA ALA A 211 -14.49 -0.65 -8.68
C ALA A 211 -15.27 0.50 -9.33
N HIS A 212 -14.62 1.26 -10.21
CA HIS A 212 -15.24 2.36 -10.93
C HIS A 212 -16.40 1.90 -11.84
N GLN A 213 -16.22 0.80 -12.57
CA GLN A 213 -17.26 0.22 -13.42
C GLN A 213 -18.50 -0.20 -12.62
N ASN A 214 -18.30 -0.83 -11.46
CA ASN A 214 -19.41 -1.27 -10.60
C ASN A 214 -20.18 -0.07 -10.01
N THR A 215 -19.49 0.99 -9.61
CA THR A 215 -20.14 2.22 -9.12
C THR A 215 -21.00 2.85 -10.21
N ASN A 216 -20.49 2.96 -11.44
CA ASN A 216 -21.25 3.54 -12.56
C ASN A 216 -22.46 2.68 -12.95
N ALA A 217 -22.31 1.34 -12.93
CA ALA A 217 -23.42 0.43 -13.21
C ALA A 217 -24.52 0.50 -12.14
N ASN A 218 -24.16 0.69 -10.87
CA ASN A 218 -25.12 0.87 -9.78
C ASN A 218 -25.85 2.21 -9.88
N ALA A 219 -25.14 3.30 -10.23
CA ALA A 219 -25.74 4.61 -10.46
C ALA A 219 -26.78 4.55 -11.60
N GLN A 220 -26.43 3.93 -12.73
CA GLN A 220 -27.37 3.75 -13.85
C GLN A 220 -28.61 2.93 -13.47
N ARG A 221 -28.47 1.89 -12.64
CA ARG A 221 -29.63 1.12 -12.16
C ARG A 221 -30.56 1.94 -11.28
N HIS A 222 -30.01 2.84 -10.46
CA HIS A 222 -30.80 3.72 -9.61
C HIS A 222 -31.60 4.73 -10.45
N ASP A 223 -30.96 5.42 -11.39
CA ASP A 223 -31.63 6.36 -12.31
C ASP A 223 -32.77 5.70 -13.11
N VAL A 224 -32.56 4.48 -13.61
CA VAL A 224 -33.59 3.74 -14.35
C VAL A 224 -34.74 3.31 -13.44
N SER A 225 -34.47 2.94 -12.18
CA SER A 225 -35.51 2.59 -11.21
C SER A 225 -36.33 3.80 -10.80
N GLU A 226 -35.69 4.95 -10.63
CA GLU A 226 -36.31 6.22 -10.25
C GLU A 226 -37.24 6.72 -11.37
N LYS A 227 -36.77 6.74 -12.62
CA LYS A 227 -37.59 7.09 -13.79
C LYS A 227 -38.81 6.18 -13.95
N LYS A 228 -38.68 4.87 -13.72
CA LYS A 228 -39.82 3.94 -13.78
C LYS A 228 -40.86 4.17 -12.69
N LEU A 229 -40.44 4.62 -11.51
CA LEU A 229 -41.36 4.97 -10.43
C LEU A 229 -42.11 6.27 -10.75
N GLU A 230 -41.44 7.25 -11.36
CA GLU A 230 -42.07 8.49 -11.82
C GLU A 230 -43.09 8.24 -12.95
N GLU A 231 -42.72 7.47 -13.98
CA GLU A 231 -43.64 7.11 -15.08
C GLU A 231 -44.83 6.25 -14.62
N GLY A 232 -44.63 5.38 -13.62
CA GLY A 232 -45.69 4.57 -13.02
C GLY A 232 -46.65 5.37 -12.14
N ALA A 233 -46.17 6.43 -11.48
CA ALA A 233 -47.01 7.32 -10.67
C ALA A 233 -47.90 8.21 -11.54
N ASP A 234 -47.39 8.72 -12.66
CA ASP A 234 -48.14 9.62 -13.56
C ASP A 234 -49.32 8.90 -14.24
N ASN A 235 -49.12 7.63 -14.66
CA ASN A 235 -50.17 6.80 -15.26
C ASN A 235 -51.28 6.35 -14.30
N SER A 236 -51.09 6.50 -12.98
CA SER A 236 -52.11 6.15 -11.96
C SER A 236 -53.08 7.30 -11.66
N SER A 237 -52.87 8.47 -12.26
CA SER A 237 -53.68 9.67 -12.03
C SER A 237 -54.83 9.88 -13.02
N HIS A 238 -55.06 8.94 -13.95
CA HIS A 238 -56.25 8.99 -14.81
C HIS A 238 -57.51 8.82 -13.95
N PRO A 239 -58.39 9.83 -13.87
CA PRO A 239 -59.62 9.73 -13.12
C PRO A 239 -60.47 8.62 -13.73
N ILE A 240 -60.88 7.65 -12.90
CA ILE A 240 -61.87 6.65 -13.26
C ILE A 240 -63.16 7.41 -13.58
N ASP A 241 -63.47 7.55 -14.88
CA ASP A 241 -64.74 8.11 -15.35
C ASP A 241 -65.89 7.26 -14.79
N SER A 242 -66.60 7.80 -13.82
CA SER A 242 -67.72 7.18 -13.10
C SER A 242 -69.04 7.19 -13.89
N ASN A 243 -68.98 7.15 -15.23
CA ASN A 243 -70.13 7.38 -16.11
C ASN A 243 -70.71 6.11 -16.77
N ASN A 244 -70.86 5.01 -16.03
CA ASN A 244 -71.64 3.86 -16.52
C ASN A 244 -72.44 3.19 -15.39
N ALA A 245 -73.40 3.93 -14.86
CA ALA A 245 -74.38 3.42 -13.89
C ALA A 245 -75.79 3.91 -14.23
N SER A 246 -76.27 3.68 -15.45
CA SER A 246 -77.68 3.83 -15.81
C SER A 246 -78.02 2.96 -17.01
N THR A 247 -79.18 2.29 -16.94
CA THR A 247 -79.92 1.65 -18.05
C THR A 247 -79.82 0.12 -18.17
N ILE A 248 -80.41 -0.58 -17.19
CA ILE A 248 -81.29 -1.73 -17.49
C ILE A 248 -82.56 -1.55 -16.64
N VAL A 249 -83.60 -0.97 -17.25
CA VAL A 249 -84.99 -1.06 -16.81
C VAL A 249 -85.83 -1.29 -18.07
N ASN A 250 -86.72 -2.29 -17.96
CA ASN A 250 -87.71 -2.82 -18.90
C ASN A 250 -87.24 -3.91 -19.87
#